data_AF-A0A418YMV3-F1
#
_entry.id   AF-A0A418YMV3-F1
#
_cell.length_a   1.000
_cell.length_b   1.000
_cell.length_c   1.000
_cell.angle_alpha   90.00
_cell.angle_beta   90.00
_cell.angle_gamma   90.00
#
_symmetry.space_group_name_H-M   'P 1'
#
loop_
_entity.id
_entity.type
_entity.pdbx_description
1 polymer ?
#
loop_
_entity_poly.entity_id
_entity_poly.type
_entity_poly.pdbx_seq_one_letter_code
_entity_poly.pdbx_strand_id
1 'polypeptide(L)'
;MHEIIDSPYPLGDHAARLSQEGVRTVIRYYNNKNSSTFPSKCLTPAEYGKLTAAGLNVAVVFQQRGGAGGFLEDFGAGKGARDANRAMALAGTIGQAAGSAIYFGVDHDFFRGSELDQIDRYFAEVNAALGGRFRVGVYGSGAVCSRLKSTGHASLFWLPASMGWSGSKAFLASQQWTLFQKFQELQSTFGRFDYDGNIFNPAFEDFGQFGAPALASPSERLRSEGVAVFEVIARSGLRLRGGAGEGFAVLQTLPLGTVVHGLGQEGDWVQVDVGGDGVADGFMARAFLKALAGGLPLSPTPPSAPAIPRAYAIAQAELTLDVREVTGPQNNSRIVLYHSSTSGGAAPDETAWCSSFVNYCVEQAGLKGTDSKWARSWHDGGWGEAVTDDPRPGDIVVWRRQSASGDGGHVGFFVEKIGSDTIRVLGGNQSNRVRISDYPVKGTLAGMKYTLLSIRR
;
A
#
# COMPACT_ATOMS: atom_id res chain seq x y z
N MET A 1 -2.22 -2.87 7.69
CA MET A 1 -0.87 -3.43 7.96
C MET A 1 -0.11 -3.52 6.63
N HIS A 2 1.19 -3.78 6.62
CA HIS A 2 1.94 -4.02 5.38
C HIS A 2 1.76 -5.46 4.88
N GLU A 3 1.87 -5.70 3.57
CA GLU A 3 1.67 -7.04 2.99
C GLU A 3 2.74 -8.05 3.44
N ILE A 4 4.00 -7.59 3.54
CA ILE A 4 5.13 -8.37 4.04
C ILE A 4 5.64 -7.69 5.29
N ILE A 5 5.62 -8.40 6.41
CA ILE A 5 6.12 -7.89 7.68
C ILE A 5 7.20 -8.78 8.24
N ASP A 6 8.14 -8.21 8.99
CA ASP A 6 9.01 -8.96 9.89
C ASP A 6 8.76 -8.54 11.34
N SER A 7 8.88 -9.49 12.27
CA SER A 7 8.71 -9.20 13.69
C SER A 7 9.53 -10.18 14.54
N PRO A 8 10.21 -9.71 15.60
CA PRO A 8 10.90 -10.60 16.53
C PRO A 8 9.92 -11.34 17.45
N TYR A 9 8.68 -10.89 17.56
CA TYR A 9 7.65 -11.47 18.44
C TYR A 9 6.90 -12.64 17.79
N PRO A 10 6.35 -13.58 18.57
CA PRO A 10 5.54 -14.65 18.04
C PRO A 10 4.18 -14.11 17.55
N LEU A 11 3.81 -14.44 16.32
CA LEU A 11 2.63 -13.88 15.66
C LEU A 11 1.50 -14.91 15.42
N GLY A 12 1.69 -16.16 15.85
CA GLY A 12 0.75 -17.25 15.61
C GLY A 12 -0.65 -16.97 16.17
N ASP A 13 -0.77 -16.40 17.38
CA ASP A 13 -2.07 -16.06 17.99
C ASP A 13 -2.78 -14.88 17.30
N HIS A 14 -2.07 -14.21 16.40
CA HIS A 14 -2.52 -13.04 15.67
C HIS A 14 -2.72 -13.33 14.18
N ALA A 15 -2.42 -14.55 13.72
CA ALA A 15 -2.39 -14.94 12.31
C ALA A 15 -3.68 -14.63 11.54
N ALA A 16 -4.84 -14.95 12.11
CA ALA A 16 -6.13 -14.68 11.46
C ALA A 16 -6.38 -13.17 11.29
N ARG A 17 -6.04 -12.36 12.31
CA ARG A 17 -6.18 -10.90 12.23
C ARG A 17 -5.17 -10.29 11.27
N LEU A 18 -3.92 -10.77 11.27
CA LEU A 18 -2.90 -10.37 10.30
C LEU A 18 -3.40 -10.55 8.85
N SER A 19 -3.96 -11.72 8.54
CA SER A 19 -4.54 -12.03 7.22
C SER A 19 -5.70 -11.07 6.87
N GLN A 20 -6.58 -10.76 7.82
CA GLN A 20 -7.67 -9.78 7.64
C GLN A 20 -7.17 -8.36 7.38
N GLU A 21 -6.04 -7.98 7.97
CA GLU A 21 -5.40 -6.66 7.85
C GLU A 21 -4.53 -6.52 6.59
N GLY A 22 -4.59 -7.50 5.68
CA GLY A 22 -3.88 -7.49 4.40
C GLY A 22 -2.47 -8.07 4.43
N VAL A 23 -2.01 -8.61 5.56
CA VAL A 23 -0.72 -9.30 5.62
C VAL A 23 -0.81 -10.59 4.83
N ARG A 24 0.20 -10.85 3.99
CA ARG A 24 0.32 -12.07 3.19
C ARG A 24 1.54 -12.89 3.55
N THR A 25 2.63 -12.23 3.96
CA THR A 25 3.85 -12.92 4.39
C THR A 25 4.36 -12.40 5.71
N VAL A 26 4.72 -13.32 6.61
CA VAL A 26 5.40 -13.00 7.86
C VAL A 26 6.83 -13.54 7.81
N ILE A 27 7.81 -12.66 7.89
CA ILE A 27 9.22 -13.01 8.04
C ILE A 27 9.50 -13.24 9.53
N ARG A 28 9.94 -14.45 9.88
CA ARG A 28 10.27 -14.83 11.26
C ARG A 28 11.73 -15.24 11.39
N TYR A 29 12.17 -15.35 12.64
CA TYR A 29 13.58 -15.55 12.92
C TYR A 29 13.93 -17.02 13.18
N TYR A 30 15.12 -17.40 12.72
CA TYR A 30 15.92 -18.46 13.31
C TYR A 30 17.06 -17.84 14.10
N ASN A 31 17.51 -18.53 15.14
CA ASN A 31 18.66 -18.11 15.94
C ASN A 31 19.34 -19.31 16.62
N ASN A 32 20.46 -19.06 17.29
CA ASN A 32 21.10 -20.06 18.14
C ASN A 32 20.33 -20.22 19.45
N LYS A 33 19.97 -19.10 20.09
CA LYS A 33 19.24 -19.07 21.36
C LYS A 33 18.48 -17.76 21.52
N ASN A 34 17.24 -17.83 22.03
CA ASN A 34 16.48 -16.66 22.46
C ASN A 34 17.21 -15.92 23.61
N SER A 35 17.11 -14.59 23.61
CA SER A 35 17.71 -13.73 24.64
C SER A 35 16.67 -13.33 25.69
N SER A 36 17.11 -12.68 26.78
CA SER A 36 16.19 -12.06 27.73
C SER A 36 15.39 -10.92 27.10
N THR A 37 15.99 -10.16 26.19
CA THR A 37 15.32 -9.09 25.42
C THR A 37 14.26 -9.65 24.48
N PHE A 38 14.57 -10.78 23.81
CA PHE A 38 13.68 -11.43 22.86
C PHE A 38 13.50 -12.91 23.20
N PRO A 39 12.62 -13.23 24.17
CA PRO A 39 12.44 -14.59 24.67
C PRO A 39 11.81 -15.55 23.65
N SER A 40 11.27 -15.01 22.55
CA SER A 40 10.50 -15.74 21.54
C SER A 40 10.88 -15.37 20.08
N LYS A 41 12.11 -14.86 19.85
CA LYS A 41 12.65 -14.56 18.51
C LYS A 41 13.15 -15.81 17.79
N CYS A 42 12.37 -16.89 17.84
CA CYS A 42 12.62 -18.09 17.07
C CYS A 42 11.28 -18.70 16.67
N LEU A 43 11.05 -18.89 15.36
CA LEU A 43 9.85 -19.53 14.84
C LEU A 43 9.72 -20.95 15.41
N THR A 44 8.54 -21.27 15.91
CA THR A 44 8.22 -22.60 16.45
C THR A 44 7.26 -23.36 15.52
N PRO A 45 7.20 -24.70 15.58
CA PRO A 45 6.21 -25.47 14.82
C PRO A 45 4.76 -25.09 15.13
N ALA A 46 4.46 -24.77 16.39
CA ALA A 46 3.12 -24.32 16.79
C ALA A 46 2.76 -22.95 16.21
N GLU A 47 3.71 -22.01 16.19
CA GLU A 47 3.52 -20.71 15.54
C GLU A 47 3.36 -20.86 14.03
N TYR A 48 4.26 -21.62 13.38
CA TYR A 48 4.22 -21.88 11.95
C TYR A 48 2.87 -22.46 11.52
N GLY A 49 2.38 -23.49 12.24
CA GLY A 49 1.09 -24.10 11.96
C GLY A 49 -0.08 -23.11 12.01
N LYS A 50 -0.08 -22.19 12.99
CA LYS A 50 -1.11 -21.13 13.09
C LYS A 50 -1.02 -20.13 11.94
N LEU A 51 0.18 -19.70 11.56
CA LEU A 51 0.40 -18.78 10.44
C LEU A 51 -0.11 -19.38 9.13
N THR A 52 0.29 -20.62 8.81
CA THR A 52 -0.12 -21.27 7.57
C THR A 52 -1.60 -21.63 7.56
N ALA A 53 -2.19 -22.00 8.71
CA ALA A 53 -3.62 -22.25 8.81
C ALA A 53 -4.47 -20.99 8.55
N ALA A 54 -3.92 -19.80 8.79
CA ALA A 54 -4.53 -18.52 8.44
C ALA A 54 -4.29 -18.08 6.98
N GLY A 55 -3.65 -18.93 6.16
CA GLY A 55 -3.33 -18.64 4.76
C GLY A 55 -2.14 -17.71 4.57
N LEU A 56 -1.30 -17.52 5.59
CA LEU A 56 -0.10 -16.68 5.49
C LEU A 56 1.09 -17.49 4.96
N ASN A 57 1.86 -16.87 4.08
CA ASN A 57 3.21 -17.32 3.76
C ASN A 57 4.17 -16.94 4.89
N VAL A 58 5.29 -17.65 4.94
CA VAL A 58 6.39 -17.43 5.88
C VAL A 58 7.70 -17.32 5.11
N ALA A 59 8.56 -16.40 5.51
CA ALA A 59 9.97 -16.39 5.14
C ALA A 59 10.81 -16.36 6.41
N VAL A 60 12.09 -16.71 6.33
CA VAL A 60 12.95 -16.81 7.51
C VAL A 60 14.28 -16.11 7.36
N VAL A 61 14.71 -15.46 8.44
CA VAL A 61 16.05 -14.89 8.59
C VAL A 61 16.73 -15.45 9.83
N PHE A 62 17.96 -15.92 9.67
CA PHE A 62 18.83 -16.29 10.77
C PHE A 62 19.54 -15.04 11.32
N GLN A 63 19.29 -14.72 12.58
CA GLN A 63 19.99 -13.64 13.27
C GLN A 63 20.07 -13.92 14.78
N GLN A 64 21.29 -14.09 15.29
CA GLN A 64 21.56 -14.04 16.74
C GLN A 64 21.87 -12.61 17.18
N ARG A 65 23.00 -12.08 16.71
CA ARG A 65 23.39 -10.66 16.78
C ARG A 65 23.62 -10.18 15.34
N GLY A 66 24.44 -10.91 14.58
CA GLY A 66 24.60 -10.68 13.14
C GLY A 66 25.42 -9.43 12.86
N GLY A 67 26.44 -9.15 13.69
CA GLY A 67 27.31 -8.00 13.53
C GLY A 67 26.76 -6.67 14.08
N ALA A 68 25.52 -6.63 14.56
CA ALA A 68 24.91 -5.45 15.17
C ALA A 68 25.81 -4.82 16.23
N GLY A 69 26.15 -3.54 16.07
CA GLY A 69 27.14 -2.83 16.90
C GLY A 69 28.59 -2.89 16.40
N GLY A 70 28.83 -3.38 15.18
CA GLY A 70 30.16 -3.46 14.57
C GLY A 70 30.97 -4.71 14.95
N PHE A 71 30.31 -5.72 15.52
CA PHE A 71 30.95 -6.94 16.00
C PHE A 71 31.22 -7.94 14.87
N LEU A 72 32.27 -7.67 14.09
CA LEU A 72 32.69 -8.49 12.95
C LEU A 72 32.98 -9.95 13.31
N GLU A 73 33.32 -10.25 14.58
CA GLU A 73 33.63 -11.61 15.02
C GLU A 73 32.44 -12.59 14.92
N ASP A 74 31.21 -12.07 14.77
CA ASP A 74 30.03 -12.88 14.44
C ASP A 74 30.19 -13.63 13.11
N PHE A 75 31.02 -13.10 12.20
CA PHE A 75 31.35 -13.68 10.89
C PHE A 75 32.72 -14.35 10.88
N GLY A 76 33.26 -14.69 12.05
CA GLY A 76 34.53 -15.41 12.17
C GLY A 76 34.48 -16.83 11.58
N ALA A 77 35.65 -17.46 11.44
CA ALA A 77 35.77 -18.82 10.90
C ALA A 77 34.90 -19.83 11.67
N GLY A 78 34.22 -20.71 10.93
CA GLY A 78 33.31 -21.75 11.42
C GLY A 78 31.93 -21.25 11.87
N LYS A 79 31.70 -19.93 11.94
CA LYS A 79 30.41 -19.37 12.37
C LYS A 79 29.33 -19.56 11.32
N GLY A 80 29.68 -19.50 10.03
CA GLY A 80 28.72 -19.69 8.94
C GLY A 80 28.19 -21.12 8.93
N ALA A 81 29.09 -22.09 9.05
CA ALA A 81 28.71 -23.50 9.13
C ALA A 81 27.85 -23.79 10.39
N ARG A 82 28.21 -23.23 11.55
CA ARG A 82 27.44 -23.37 12.79
C ARG A 82 26.00 -22.84 12.61
N ASP A 83 25.88 -21.62 12.10
CA ASP A 83 24.59 -20.93 11.98
C ASP A 83 23.71 -21.59 10.92
N ALA A 84 24.28 -22.00 9.78
CA ALA A 84 23.56 -22.75 8.75
C ALA A 84 23.08 -24.12 9.25
N ASN A 85 23.91 -24.86 9.99
CA ASN A 85 23.50 -26.14 10.58
C ASN A 85 22.35 -25.95 11.59
N ARG A 86 22.41 -24.89 12.40
CA ARG A 86 21.31 -24.54 13.30
C ARG A 86 20.04 -24.18 12.54
N ALA A 87 20.16 -23.39 11.48
CA ALA A 87 19.05 -23.02 10.61
C ALA A 87 18.40 -24.25 9.96
N MET A 88 19.20 -25.21 9.45
CA MET A 88 18.69 -26.47 8.90
C MET A 88 17.95 -27.32 9.94
N ALA A 89 18.47 -27.39 11.17
CA ALA A 89 17.80 -28.12 12.23
C ALA A 89 16.41 -27.51 12.54
N LEU A 90 16.33 -26.18 12.64
CA LEU A 90 15.07 -25.46 12.85
C LEU A 90 14.11 -25.59 11.66
N ALA A 91 14.61 -25.45 10.43
CA ALA A 91 13.88 -25.69 9.19
C ALA A 91 13.28 -27.10 9.15
N GLY A 92 14.02 -28.10 9.63
CA GLY A 92 13.55 -29.48 9.76
C GLY A 92 12.35 -29.62 10.72
N THR A 93 12.31 -28.86 11.82
CA THR A 93 11.20 -28.96 12.80
C THR A 93 9.84 -28.50 12.26
N ILE A 94 9.84 -27.63 11.24
CA ILE A 94 8.62 -27.11 10.62
C ILE A 94 8.38 -27.70 9.22
N GLY A 95 9.26 -28.59 8.76
CA GLY A 95 9.19 -29.13 7.41
C GLY A 95 9.32 -28.07 6.31
N GLN A 96 10.19 -27.06 6.52
CA GLN A 96 10.38 -25.98 5.54
C GLN A 96 10.71 -26.56 4.15
N ALA A 97 9.98 -26.10 3.14
CA ALA A 97 10.06 -26.62 1.78
C ALA A 97 11.46 -26.43 1.19
N ALA A 98 12.02 -27.49 0.58
CA ALA A 98 13.27 -27.37 -0.18
C ALA A 98 13.07 -26.39 -1.35
N GLY A 99 14.12 -25.64 -1.70
CA GLY A 99 14.07 -24.59 -2.72
C GLY A 99 13.56 -23.22 -2.22
N SER A 100 12.96 -23.16 -1.03
CA SER A 100 12.72 -21.90 -0.30
C SER A 100 14.05 -21.30 0.20
N ALA A 101 14.00 -20.13 0.83
CA ALA A 101 15.21 -19.43 1.27
C ALA A 101 15.42 -19.41 2.79
N ILE A 102 16.67 -19.21 3.17
CA ILE A 102 17.07 -18.76 4.51
C ILE A 102 17.95 -17.53 4.31
N TYR A 103 17.50 -16.39 4.85
CA TYR A 103 18.30 -15.18 4.90
C TYR A 103 19.27 -15.24 6.10
N PHE A 104 20.46 -14.65 5.99
CA PHE A 104 21.39 -14.47 7.10
C PHE A 104 21.66 -12.98 7.31
N GLY A 105 21.52 -12.54 8.57
CA GLY A 105 21.60 -11.12 8.92
C GLY A 105 23.04 -10.60 9.06
N VAL A 106 23.34 -9.53 8.32
CA VAL A 106 24.51 -8.66 8.45
C VAL A 106 24.04 -7.26 8.83
N ASP A 107 23.83 -7.07 10.12
CA ASP A 107 23.10 -5.96 10.73
C ASP A 107 24.04 -4.81 11.16
N HIS A 108 24.96 -4.44 10.27
CA HIS A 108 25.85 -3.29 10.45
C HIS A 108 26.41 -2.85 9.10
N ASP A 109 26.87 -1.60 9.02
CA ASP A 109 27.52 -1.07 7.83
C ASP A 109 28.99 -1.52 7.71
N PHE A 110 29.20 -2.80 7.39
CA PHE A 110 30.52 -3.29 7.01
C PHE A 110 30.79 -2.96 5.53
N PHE A 111 31.93 -2.33 5.27
CA PHE A 111 32.26 -1.85 3.93
C PHE A 111 33.75 -1.92 3.59
N ARG A 112 34.62 -2.10 4.58
CA ARG A 112 36.07 -2.22 4.32
C ARG A 112 36.34 -3.57 3.66
N GLY A 113 37.30 -3.61 2.75
CA GLY A 113 37.65 -4.82 1.98
C GLY A 113 37.83 -6.06 2.87
N SER A 114 38.60 -5.93 3.96
CA SER A 114 38.83 -7.03 4.92
C SER A 114 37.59 -7.49 5.68
N GLU A 115 36.66 -6.58 5.97
CA GLU A 115 35.38 -6.92 6.61
C GLU A 115 34.51 -7.72 5.64
N LEU A 116 34.42 -7.24 4.39
CA LEU A 116 33.67 -7.90 3.33
C LEU A 116 34.25 -9.27 2.98
N ASP A 117 35.57 -9.44 2.99
CA ASP A 117 36.22 -10.75 2.75
C ASP A 117 35.97 -11.74 3.90
N GLN A 118 35.81 -11.26 5.14
CA GLN A 118 35.43 -12.11 6.26
C GLN A 118 33.95 -12.52 6.18
N ILE A 119 33.06 -11.58 5.86
CA ILE A 119 31.64 -11.86 5.66
C ILE A 119 31.45 -12.81 4.46
N ASP A 120 32.19 -12.63 3.37
CA ASP A 120 32.13 -13.52 2.22
C ASP A 120 32.51 -14.97 2.59
N ARG A 121 33.58 -15.16 3.37
CA ARG A 121 33.95 -16.49 3.89
C ARG A 121 32.88 -17.10 4.78
N TYR A 122 32.22 -16.30 5.63
CA TYR A 122 31.06 -16.76 6.40
C TYR A 122 29.95 -17.30 5.49
N PHE A 123 29.60 -16.57 4.42
CA PHE A 123 28.58 -17.01 3.47
C PHE A 123 29.02 -18.21 2.61
N ALA A 124 30.31 -18.36 2.33
CA ALA A 124 30.85 -19.59 1.71
C ALA A 124 30.61 -20.82 2.60
N GLU A 125 30.86 -20.70 3.91
CA GLU A 125 30.55 -21.77 4.88
C GLU A 125 29.05 -22.04 4.98
N VAL A 126 28.20 -20.99 4.94
CA VAL A 126 26.74 -21.13 4.91
C VAL A 126 26.30 -21.95 3.70
N ASN A 127 26.77 -21.60 2.49
CA ASN A 127 26.43 -22.33 1.27
C ASN A 127 26.85 -23.80 1.37
N ALA A 128 28.08 -24.06 1.80
CA ALA A 128 28.60 -25.42 1.95
C ALA A 128 27.75 -26.26 2.91
N ALA A 129 27.33 -25.68 4.04
CA ALA A 129 26.48 -26.37 5.01
C ALA A 129 25.05 -26.60 4.51
N LEU A 130 24.44 -25.63 3.82
CA LEU A 130 23.07 -25.76 3.31
C LEU A 130 22.96 -26.72 2.11
N GLY A 131 24.06 -26.97 1.40
CA GLY A 131 24.14 -27.98 0.34
C GLY A 131 23.12 -27.80 -0.78
N GLY A 132 22.68 -26.56 -1.04
CA GLY A 132 21.66 -26.24 -2.05
C GLY A 132 20.23 -26.59 -1.67
N ARG A 133 19.97 -27.10 -0.45
CA ARG A 133 18.60 -27.41 0.00
C ARG A 133 17.72 -26.16 0.11
N PHE A 134 18.33 -25.04 0.52
CA PHE A 134 17.71 -23.73 0.62
C PHE A 134 18.55 -22.70 -0.13
N ARG A 135 17.89 -21.74 -0.77
CA ARG A 135 18.56 -20.58 -1.35
C ARG A 135 19.12 -19.68 -0.26
N VAL A 136 20.31 -19.13 -0.48
CA VAL A 136 20.97 -18.24 0.48
C VAL A 136 20.55 -16.80 0.21
N GLY A 137 19.90 -16.21 1.20
CA GLY A 137 19.61 -14.78 1.23
C GLY A 137 20.53 -14.03 2.19
N VAL A 138 20.73 -12.74 1.95
CA VAL A 138 21.40 -11.83 2.90
C VAL A 138 20.48 -10.68 3.26
N TYR A 139 20.38 -10.35 4.55
CA TYR A 139 19.92 -9.04 5.00
C TYR A 139 21.15 -8.19 5.31
N GLY A 140 21.35 -7.05 4.64
CA GLY A 140 22.54 -6.23 4.89
C GLY A 140 22.74 -5.06 3.95
N SER A 141 23.83 -4.30 4.15
CA SER A 141 24.15 -3.12 3.34
C SER A 141 24.32 -3.45 1.85
N GLY A 142 24.20 -2.44 0.99
CA GLY A 142 24.44 -2.63 -0.44
C GLY A 142 25.87 -3.06 -0.78
N ALA A 143 26.87 -2.67 0.03
CA ALA A 143 28.24 -3.16 -0.10
C ALA A 143 28.35 -4.67 0.15
N VAL A 144 27.71 -5.17 1.21
CA VAL A 144 27.62 -6.61 1.51
C VAL A 144 26.87 -7.35 0.42
N CYS A 145 25.71 -6.84 -0.01
CA CYS A 145 24.91 -7.44 -1.08
C CYS A 145 25.71 -7.52 -2.40
N SER A 146 26.43 -6.45 -2.77
CA SER A 146 27.28 -6.41 -3.96
C SER A 146 28.41 -7.43 -3.89
N ARG A 147 29.06 -7.56 -2.71
CA ARG A 147 30.12 -8.54 -2.49
C ARG A 147 29.57 -9.95 -2.70
N LEU A 148 28.53 -10.34 -1.97
CA LEU A 148 27.98 -11.70 -2.00
C LEU A 148 27.35 -12.06 -3.35
N LYS A 149 26.83 -11.07 -4.06
CA LYS A 149 26.39 -11.24 -5.45
C LYS A 149 27.54 -11.56 -6.38
N SER A 150 28.65 -10.81 -6.29
CA SER A 150 29.78 -10.97 -7.21
C SER A 150 30.56 -12.28 -6.99
N THR A 151 30.55 -12.81 -5.77
CA THR A 151 31.14 -14.11 -5.43
C THR A 151 30.16 -15.28 -5.61
N GLY A 152 28.87 -15.01 -5.82
CA GLY A 152 27.84 -16.04 -5.97
C GLY A 152 27.43 -16.73 -4.66
N HIS A 153 27.83 -16.19 -3.50
CA HIS A 153 27.51 -16.75 -2.18
C HIS A 153 26.13 -16.34 -1.66
N ALA A 154 25.39 -15.46 -2.34
CA ALA A 154 23.97 -15.24 -2.09
C ALA A 154 23.22 -15.02 -3.40
N SER A 155 21.96 -15.46 -3.43
CA SER A 155 21.06 -15.30 -4.58
C SER A 155 19.90 -14.36 -4.32
N LEU A 156 19.60 -14.05 -3.06
CA LEU A 156 18.51 -13.17 -2.64
C LEU A 156 19.04 -12.08 -1.72
N PHE A 157 18.56 -10.86 -1.89
CA PHE A 157 19.16 -9.68 -1.25
C PHE A 157 18.08 -8.83 -0.60
N TRP A 158 18.13 -8.72 0.71
CA TRP A 158 17.21 -7.94 1.53
C TRP A 158 17.93 -6.70 2.07
N LEU A 159 17.55 -5.53 1.56
CA LEU A 159 18.11 -4.26 2.04
C LEU A 159 17.38 -3.79 3.31
N PRO A 160 18.11 -3.28 4.33
CA PRO A 160 17.52 -2.60 5.49
C PRO A 160 17.02 -1.20 5.10
N ALA A 161 16.19 -0.55 5.94
CA ALA A 161 15.80 0.86 5.69
C ALA A 161 16.96 1.85 5.88
N SER A 162 18.11 1.38 6.39
CA SER A 162 19.36 2.10 6.57
C SER A 162 20.02 2.50 5.23
N MET A 163 19.38 3.42 4.50
CA MET A 163 19.88 3.95 3.22
C MET A 163 21.15 4.80 3.36
N GLY A 164 21.56 5.13 4.59
CA GLY A 164 22.87 5.72 4.86
C GLY A 164 24.03 4.71 4.82
N TRP A 165 23.75 3.40 4.87
CA TRP A 165 24.78 2.38 4.83
C TRP A 165 25.42 2.28 3.44
N SER A 166 26.68 1.90 3.44
CA SER A 166 27.56 1.85 2.29
C SER A 166 26.95 1.01 1.16
N GLY A 167 26.84 1.64 -0.01
CA GLY A 167 26.30 1.02 -1.21
C GLY A 167 24.78 0.78 -1.22
N SER A 168 24.04 0.98 -0.12
CA SER A 168 22.61 0.61 -0.05
C SER A 168 21.76 1.34 -1.08
N LYS A 169 21.93 2.66 -1.25
CA LYS A 169 21.22 3.43 -2.30
C LYS A 169 21.59 2.96 -3.71
N ALA A 170 22.86 2.62 -3.94
CA ALA A 170 23.32 2.15 -5.24
C ALA A 170 22.77 0.75 -5.57
N PHE A 171 22.72 -0.15 -4.59
CA PHE A 171 22.16 -1.49 -4.73
C PHE A 171 20.63 -1.47 -4.86
N LEU A 172 19.95 -0.55 -4.16
CA LEU A 172 18.52 -0.30 -4.37
C LEU A 172 18.27 0.18 -5.81
N ALA A 173 19.04 1.16 -6.28
CA ALA A 173 18.95 1.69 -7.64
C ALA A 173 19.32 0.65 -8.71
N SER A 174 20.15 -0.35 -8.40
CA SER A 174 20.52 -1.40 -9.37
C SER A 174 19.39 -2.38 -9.67
N GLN A 175 18.31 -2.39 -8.88
CA GLN A 175 17.17 -3.32 -9.02
C GLN A 175 17.53 -4.79 -8.78
N GLN A 176 18.69 -5.05 -8.20
CA GLN A 176 19.16 -6.41 -7.93
C GLN A 176 18.77 -6.90 -6.53
N TRP A 177 18.05 -6.07 -5.75
CA TRP A 177 17.47 -6.42 -4.46
C TRP A 177 16.20 -7.24 -4.64
N THR A 178 15.94 -8.16 -3.72
CA THR A 178 14.74 -9.01 -3.70
C THR A 178 13.72 -8.50 -2.68
N LEU A 179 14.19 -8.07 -1.51
CA LEU A 179 13.39 -7.45 -0.46
C LEU A 179 13.99 -6.11 -0.04
N PHE A 180 13.14 -5.19 0.40
CA PHE A 180 13.55 -3.91 0.98
C PHE A 180 12.71 -3.60 2.21
N GLN A 181 13.33 -3.58 3.38
CA GLN A 181 12.69 -3.11 4.61
C GLN A 181 12.57 -1.58 4.51
N LYS A 182 11.34 -1.07 4.40
CA LYS A 182 11.09 0.37 4.20
C LYS A 182 10.52 1.03 5.44
N PHE A 183 9.63 0.33 6.13
CA PHE A 183 8.86 0.89 7.24
C PHE A 183 9.36 0.26 8.53
N GLN A 184 9.92 1.06 9.44
CA GLN A 184 10.56 0.55 10.65
C GLN A 184 9.83 0.99 11.91
N GLU A 185 10.01 0.22 12.99
CA GLU A 185 9.56 0.54 14.35
C GLU A 185 8.05 0.77 14.45
N LEU A 186 7.27 0.02 13.66
CA LEU A 186 5.82 0.14 13.66
C LEU A 186 5.23 -0.64 14.81
N GLN A 187 4.19 -0.08 15.43
CA GLN A 187 3.42 -0.78 16.45
C GLN A 187 2.12 -1.29 15.88
N SER A 188 1.81 -2.56 16.13
CA SER A 188 0.52 -3.12 15.74
C SER A 188 -0.63 -2.51 16.56
N THR A 189 -1.75 -2.23 15.90
CA THR A 189 -3.00 -1.76 16.54
C THR A 189 -3.70 -2.86 17.34
N PHE A 190 -3.22 -4.10 17.26
CA PHE A 190 -3.70 -5.26 18.00
C PHE A 190 -2.53 -6.11 18.48
N GLY A 191 -2.71 -6.89 19.55
CA GLY A 191 -1.68 -7.82 20.03
C GLY A 191 -0.43 -7.17 20.68
N ARG A 192 -0.24 -5.85 20.54
CA ARG A 192 0.88 -5.08 21.11
C ARG A 192 2.24 -5.71 20.79
N PHE A 193 2.52 -5.86 19.51
CA PHE A 193 3.84 -6.27 19.00
C PHE A 193 4.36 -5.22 18.03
N ASP A 194 5.68 -5.09 18.00
CA ASP A 194 6.36 -4.27 17.00
C ASP A 194 6.62 -5.10 15.74
N TYR A 195 6.61 -4.44 14.59
CA TYR A 195 6.89 -5.04 13.30
C TYR A 195 7.50 -4.02 12.34
N ASP A 196 8.20 -4.52 11.33
CA ASP A 196 8.72 -3.73 10.23
C ASP A 196 8.02 -4.15 8.92
N GLY A 197 7.78 -3.19 8.04
CA GLY A 197 7.17 -3.39 6.73
C GLY A 197 8.20 -3.51 5.62
N ASN A 198 8.00 -4.51 4.76
CA ASN A 198 8.91 -4.88 3.69
C ASN A 198 8.23 -4.79 2.32
N ILE A 199 9.02 -4.44 1.31
CA ILE A 199 8.62 -4.43 -0.10
C ILE A 199 9.35 -5.56 -0.82
N PHE A 200 8.62 -6.28 -1.66
CA PHE A 200 9.17 -7.27 -2.59
C PHE A 200 9.43 -6.63 -3.95
N ASN A 201 10.58 -6.96 -4.57
CA ASN A 201 10.88 -6.53 -5.93
C ASN A 201 10.17 -7.45 -6.95
N PRO A 202 9.19 -6.94 -7.71
CA PRO A 202 8.43 -7.75 -8.68
C PRO A 202 9.26 -8.22 -9.88
N ALA A 203 10.51 -7.77 -10.03
CA ALA A 203 11.44 -8.31 -11.02
C ALA A 203 11.90 -9.75 -10.72
N PHE A 204 11.63 -10.24 -9.49
CA PHE A 204 11.90 -11.60 -9.08
C PHE A 204 10.60 -12.41 -9.06
N GLU A 205 10.70 -13.72 -9.28
CA GLU A 205 9.52 -14.61 -9.21
C GLU A 205 9.01 -14.76 -7.78
N ASP A 206 9.95 -14.86 -6.83
CA ASP A 206 9.69 -14.96 -5.40
C ASP A 206 10.88 -14.38 -4.62
N PHE A 207 10.75 -14.36 -3.30
CA PHE A 207 11.83 -14.03 -2.37
C PHE A 207 12.12 -15.20 -1.40
N GLY A 208 11.81 -16.42 -1.83
CA GLY A 208 12.02 -17.65 -1.06
C GLY A 208 11.06 -17.86 0.11
N GLN A 209 9.91 -17.20 0.11
CA GLN A 209 8.79 -17.50 1.00
C GLN A 209 8.23 -18.91 0.74
N PHE A 210 7.66 -19.52 1.77
CA PHE A 210 7.08 -20.85 1.79
C PHE A 210 5.86 -20.89 2.71
N GLY A 211 5.09 -21.98 2.71
CA GLY A 211 3.97 -22.15 3.64
C GLY A 211 2.66 -22.42 2.91
N ALA A 212 1.65 -21.58 3.18
CA ALA A 212 0.26 -21.82 2.79
C ALA A 212 0.14 -22.37 1.36
N PRO A 213 -0.56 -23.52 1.14
CA PRO A 213 -0.82 -24.00 -0.20
C PRO A 213 -1.53 -22.87 -0.95
N ALA A 214 -1.10 -22.60 -2.18
CA ALA A 214 -1.61 -21.50 -3.00
C ALA A 214 -3.15 -21.55 -3.05
N LEU A 215 -3.82 -20.85 -2.13
CA LEU A 215 -5.13 -20.29 -2.40
C LEU A 215 -4.87 -19.41 -3.60
N ALA A 216 -5.40 -19.78 -4.77
CA ALA A 216 -5.20 -19.09 -6.04
C ALA A 216 -5.16 -17.58 -5.79
N SER A 217 -3.94 -17.06 -5.74
CA SER A 217 -3.71 -15.72 -5.26
C SER A 217 -4.27 -14.79 -6.34
N PRO A 218 -4.94 -13.68 -5.96
CA PRO A 218 -5.23 -12.59 -6.90
C PRO A 218 -3.98 -12.09 -7.67
N SER A 219 -2.78 -12.49 -7.23
CA SER A 219 -1.46 -12.19 -7.79
C SER A 219 -1.18 -12.74 -9.19
N GLU A 220 -2.07 -13.53 -9.81
CA GLU A 220 -1.96 -13.81 -11.25
C GLU A 220 -2.49 -12.66 -12.13
N ARG A 221 -3.24 -11.69 -11.58
CA ARG A 221 -3.73 -10.52 -12.33
C ARG A 221 -2.80 -9.31 -12.36
N LEU A 222 -1.72 -9.29 -11.57
CA LEU A 222 -0.79 -8.14 -11.47
C LEU A 222 0.55 -8.36 -12.20
N ARG A 223 0.74 -9.47 -12.91
CA ARG A 223 1.99 -9.81 -13.61
C ARG A 223 2.29 -8.98 -14.87
N SER A 224 1.68 -7.80 -15.05
CA SER A 224 1.92 -6.94 -16.23
C SER A 224 2.14 -5.45 -15.95
N GLU A 225 2.16 -4.97 -14.71
CA GLU A 225 2.36 -3.53 -14.45
C GLU A 225 3.58 -3.32 -13.54
N GLY A 226 4.71 -2.94 -14.15
CA GLY A 226 5.95 -2.66 -13.44
C GLY A 226 5.79 -1.43 -12.54
N VAL A 227 5.94 -1.61 -11.23
CA VAL A 227 5.95 -0.52 -10.26
C VAL A 227 7.19 0.34 -10.48
N ALA A 228 7.01 1.61 -10.82
CA ALA A 228 8.08 2.60 -10.78
C ALA A 228 8.16 3.18 -9.36
N VAL A 229 9.34 3.52 -8.88
CA VAL A 229 9.59 4.14 -7.57
C VAL A 229 10.51 5.32 -7.80
N PHE A 230 10.23 6.44 -7.16
CA PHE A 230 10.92 7.70 -7.34
C PHE A 230 11.32 8.31 -5.99
N GLU A 231 12.40 9.09 -5.99
CA GLU A 231 12.84 9.97 -4.92
C GLU A 231 12.59 11.43 -5.31
N VAL A 232 12.04 12.23 -4.41
CA VAL A 232 11.91 13.68 -4.58
C VAL A 232 13.30 14.32 -4.53
N ILE A 233 13.71 15.02 -5.60
CA ILE A 233 15.02 15.71 -5.69
C ILE A 233 14.93 17.25 -5.63
N ALA A 234 13.73 17.80 -5.42
CA ALA A 234 13.54 19.23 -5.26
C ALA A 234 14.04 19.70 -3.88
N ARG A 235 15.00 20.64 -3.85
CA ARG A 235 15.64 21.16 -2.62
C ARG A 235 14.64 21.65 -1.58
N SER A 236 13.55 22.29 -2.01
CA SER A 236 12.51 22.84 -1.14
C SER A 236 11.29 21.92 -1.01
N GLY A 237 11.41 20.66 -1.42
CA GLY A 237 10.30 19.72 -1.56
C GLY A 237 9.56 19.85 -2.88
N LEU A 238 8.75 18.84 -3.20
CA LEU A 238 7.97 18.75 -4.44
C LEU A 238 6.49 18.68 -4.12
N ARG A 239 5.69 19.44 -4.87
CA ARG A 239 4.24 19.52 -4.70
C ARG A 239 3.56 18.29 -5.31
N LEU A 240 2.74 17.63 -4.50
CA LEU A 240 1.73 16.67 -4.93
C LEU A 240 0.46 17.44 -5.31
N ARG A 241 -0.05 17.20 -6.52
CA ARG A 241 -1.22 17.90 -7.06
C ARG A 241 -2.34 16.94 -7.41
N GLY A 242 -3.57 17.46 -7.44
CA GLY A 242 -4.75 16.66 -7.81
C GLY A 242 -4.82 16.21 -9.27
N GLY A 243 -3.94 16.73 -10.15
CA GLY A 243 -3.91 16.37 -11.57
C GLY A 243 -2.58 16.71 -12.24
N ALA A 244 -2.40 16.23 -13.47
CA ALA A 244 -1.20 16.42 -14.28
C ALA A 244 -1.09 17.85 -14.83
N GLY A 245 -0.75 18.81 -13.97
CA GLY A 245 -0.57 20.20 -14.38
C GLY A 245 -0.42 21.19 -13.24
N GLU A 246 0.11 22.37 -13.53
CA GLU A 246 0.34 23.41 -12.52
C GLU A 246 -0.95 24.09 -12.04
N GLY A 247 -2.02 24.03 -12.84
CA GLY A 247 -3.34 24.59 -12.53
C GLY A 247 -4.15 23.78 -11.52
N PHE A 248 -3.76 22.53 -11.24
CA PHE A 248 -4.42 21.70 -10.24
C PHE A 248 -4.02 22.07 -8.83
N ALA A 249 -4.96 21.91 -7.89
CA ALA A 249 -4.74 22.18 -6.47
C ALA A 249 -3.53 21.42 -5.92
N VAL A 250 -2.74 22.10 -5.07
CA VAL A 250 -1.65 21.48 -4.33
C VAL A 250 -2.26 20.78 -3.12
N LEU A 251 -2.17 19.45 -3.11
CA LEU A 251 -2.69 18.61 -2.03
C LEU A 251 -1.69 18.56 -0.87
N GLN A 252 -0.41 18.41 -1.19
CA GLN A 252 0.68 18.31 -0.22
C GLN A 252 2.00 18.79 -0.84
N THR A 253 3.00 19.12 -0.02
CA THR A 253 4.39 19.26 -0.47
C THR A 253 5.25 18.22 0.26
N LEU A 254 5.89 17.33 -0.49
CA LEU A 254 6.75 16.28 0.04
C LEU A 254 8.20 16.76 0.13
N PRO A 255 8.91 16.59 1.27
CA PRO A 255 10.30 16.99 1.43
C PRO A 255 11.27 16.35 0.42
N LEU A 256 12.44 16.96 0.24
CA LEU A 256 13.59 16.38 -0.45
C LEU A 256 13.91 14.98 0.12
N GLY A 257 14.16 14.00 -0.74
CA GLY A 257 14.49 12.62 -0.37
C GLY A 257 13.27 11.72 -0.12
N THR A 258 12.04 12.25 -0.17
CA THR A 258 10.82 11.44 0.00
C THR A 258 10.68 10.44 -1.14
N VAL A 259 10.36 9.19 -0.80
CA VAL A 259 10.17 8.10 -1.77
C VAL A 259 8.69 7.90 -2.06
N VAL A 260 8.33 7.87 -3.34
CA VAL A 260 6.97 7.68 -3.85
C VAL A 260 6.95 6.59 -4.92
N HIS A 261 5.82 5.91 -5.10
CA HIS A 261 5.64 4.88 -6.11
C HIS A 261 4.89 5.46 -7.31
N GLY A 262 5.46 5.40 -8.51
CA GLY A 262 4.80 5.83 -9.72
C GLY A 262 3.89 4.76 -10.29
N LEU A 263 2.64 5.14 -10.54
CA LEU A 263 1.60 4.29 -11.12
C LEU A 263 1.41 4.57 -12.62
N GLY A 264 1.79 5.75 -13.10
CA GLY A 264 1.61 6.16 -14.49
C GLY A 264 2.30 7.49 -14.80
N GLN A 265 2.47 7.82 -16.07
CA GLN A 265 2.97 9.12 -16.51
C GLN A 265 2.01 9.75 -17.51
N GLU A 266 1.76 11.04 -17.32
CA GLU A 266 0.98 11.86 -18.22
C GLU A 266 1.82 13.11 -18.56
N GLY A 267 2.39 13.15 -19.77
CA GLY A 267 3.33 14.19 -20.17
C GLY A 267 4.52 14.29 -19.21
N ASP A 268 4.72 15.46 -18.60
CA ASP A 268 5.78 15.73 -17.63
C ASP A 268 5.38 15.45 -16.17
N TRP A 269 4.29 14.71 -15.95
CA TRP A 269 3.77 14.41 -14.61
C TRP A 269 3.76 12.90 -14.36
N VAL A 270 4.18 12.50 -13.17
CA VAL A 270 4.07 11.13 -12.69
C VAL A 270 2.89 11.06 -11.74
N GLN A 271 1.96 10.16 -12.00
CA GLN A 271 0.95 9.77 -11.03
C GLN A 271 1.61 8.92 -9.94
N VAL A 272 1.50 9.35 -8.69
CA VAL A 272 2.22 8.74 -7.57
C VAL A 272 1.28 8.25 -6.48
N ASP A 273 1.73 7.19 -5.82
CA ASP A 273 1.27 6.62 -4.57
C ASP A 273 2.38 6.88 -3.51
N VAL A 274 2.06 7.73 -2.55
CA VAL A 274 2.92 8.11 -1.43
C VAL A 274 2.94 7.01 -0.37
N GLY A 275 1.80 6.35 -0.13
CA GLY A 275 1.64 5.30 0.88
C GLY A 275 2.26 3.96 0.51
N GLY A 276 2.37 3.65 -0.78
CA GLY A 276 2.76 2.33 -1.28
C GLY A 276 1.66 1.29 -1.17
N ASP A 277 0.39 1.69 -1.11
CA ASP A 277 -0.77 0.79 -1.03
C ASP A 277 -1.39 0.47 -2.42
N GLY A 278 -0.80 1.02 -3.49
CA GLY A 278 -1.25 0.88 -4.87
C GLY A 278 -2.31 1.91 -5.29
N VAL A 279 -2.67 2.86 -4.42
CA VAL A 279 -3.67 3.90 -4.69
C VAL A 279 -2.97 5.22 -4.99
N ALA A 280 -3.37 5.88 -6.08
CA ALA A 280 -2.77 7.16 -6.44
C ALA A 280 -3.24 8.29 -5.53
N ASP A 281 -2.29 8.96 -4.90
CA ASP A 281 -2.49 10.14 -4.06
C ASP A 281 -2.45 11.45 -4.86
N GLY A 282 -1.87 11.43 -6.06
CA GLY A 282 -1.86 12.60 -6.93
C GLY A 282 -0.76 12.55 -7.99
N PHE A 283 -0.37 13.72 -8.48
CA PHE A 283 0.62 13.90 -9.53
C PHE A 283 1.77 14.78 -9.06
N MET A 284 2.97 14.43 -9.48
CA MET A 284 4.20 15.18 -9.20
C MET A 284 4.97 15.44 -10.48
N ALA A 285 5.60 16.60 -10.58
CA ALA A 285 6.38 16.96 -11.75
C ALA A 285 7.60 16.04 -11.91
N ARG A 286 7.66 15.34 -13.05
CA ARG A 286 8.67 14.33 -13.37
C ARG A 286 10.10 14.85 -13.27
N ALA A 287 10.32 16.11 -13.64
CA ALA A 287 11.64 16.74 -13.62
C ALA A 287 12.27 16.79 -12.22
N PHE A 288 11.46 16.69 -11.16
CA PHE A 288 11.89 16.71 -9.76
C PHE A 288 11.78 15.36 -9.07
N LEU A 289 11.62 14.29 -9.86
CA LEU A 289 11.65 12.91 -9.41
C LEU A 289 12.86 12.20 -9.99
N LYS A 290 13.61 11.49 -9.14
CA LYS A 290 14.68 10.59 -9.57
C LYS A 290 14.21 9.16 -9.44
N ALA A 291 14.23 8.39 -10.52
CA ALA A 291 13.86 6.98 -10.46
C ALA A 291 14.81 6.21 -9.51
N LEU A 292 14.22 5.46 -8.59
CA LEU A 292 14.87 4.53 -7.67
C LEU A 292 14.64 3.06 -8.09
N ALA A 293 13.47 2.75 -8.65
CA ALA A 293 13.10 1.43 -9.15
C ALA A 293 12.11 1.53 -10.31
N GLY A 294 12.10 0.60 -11.25
CA GLY A 294 11.29 0.70 -12.48
C GLY A 294 11.71 1.86 -13.39
N GLY A 295 11.95 1.56 -14.68
CA GLY A 295 12.31 2.56 -15.69
C GLY A 295 11.08 3.23 -16.31
N LEU A 296 11.29 4.34 -17.03
CA LEU A 296 10.30 4.92 -17.95
C LEU A 296 10.47 4.32 -19.36
N PRO A 297 9.38 4.16 -20.16
CA PRO A 297 8.26 5.09 -20.29
C PRO A 297 6.89 4.52 -19.90
N LEU A 298 6.09 5.29 -19.16
CA LEU A 298 4.75 4.88 -18.73
C LEU A 298 3.70 5.27 -19.79
N SER A 299 3.24 4.29 -20.58
CA SER A 299 1.91 4.15 -21.24
C SER A 299 1.91 2.97 -22.24
N PRO A 300 0.78 2.31 -22.58
CA PRO A 300 -0.61 2.77 -22.49
C PRO A 300 -1.50 1.98 -21.53
N THR A 301 -2.52 2.67 -21.03
CA THR A 301 -3.72 2.14 -20.37
C THR A 301 -4.39 1.06 -21.25
N PRO A 302 -4.71 -0.16 -20.74
CA PRO A 302 -5.60 -1.10 -21.42
C PRO A 302 -7.04 -1.08 -20.86
N PRO A 303 -8.01 -1.69 -21.58
CA PRO A 303 -9.43 -1.34 -21.52
C PRO A 303 -10.19 -1.92 -20.34
N SER A 304 -11.29 -1.24 -20.01
CA SER A 304 -12.33 -1.56 -19.04
C SER A 304 -12.69 -3.05 -18.90
N ALA A 305 -12.47 -3.58 -17.69
CA ALA A 305 -13.45 -4.44 -17.00
C ALA A 305 -14.02 -3.59 -15.85
N PRO A 306 -15.28 -3.79 -15.37
CA PRO A 306 -15.91 -2.84 -14.45
C PRO A 306 -15.24 -2.92 -13.07
N ALA A 307 -14.18 -2.15 -12.91
CA ALA A 307 -13.68 -1.70 -11.64
C ALA A 307 -14.84 -0.98 -10.93
N ILE A 308 -14.89 -1.10 -9.61
CA ILE A 308 -15.56 -0.08 -8.79
C ILE A 308 -15.12 1.28 -9.36
N PRO A 309 -16.03 2.13 -9.87
CA PRO A 309 -15.64 3.41 -10.42
C PRO A 309 -14.73 4.12 -9.41
N ARG A 310 -13.55 4.58 -9.83
CA ARG A 310 -12.53 5.14 -8.91
C ARG A 310 -13.12 6.23 -8.00
N ALA A 311 -14.07 7.00 -8.51
CA ALA A 311 -14.85 7.99 -7.75
C ALA A 311 -15.67 7.37 -6.60
N TYR A 312 -16.24 6.19 -6.80
CA TYR A 312 -16.97 5.46 -5.77
C TYR A 312 -16.05 4.90 -4.68
N ALA A 313 -14.84 4.43 -5.04
CA ALA A 313 -13.82 4.04 -4.05
C ALA A 313 -13.39 5.24 -3.17
N ILE A 314 -13.22 6.42 -3.77
CA ILE A 314 -12.94 7.66 -3.03
C ILE A 314 -14.09 7.99 -2.08
N ALA A 315 -15.33 7.90 -2.54
CA ALA A 315 -16.50 8.10 -1.68
C ALA A 315 -16.56 7.11 -0.51
N GLN A 316 -16.17 5.84 -0.72
CA GLN A 316 -16.06 4.83 0.33
C GLN A 316 -14.95 5.18 1.34
N ALA A 317 -13.82 5.74 0.90
CA ALA A 317 -12.78 6.23 1.80
C ALA A 317 -13.28 7.41 2.66
N GLU A 318 -13.96 8.39 2.06
CA GLU A 318 -14.56 9.51 2.80
C GLU A 318 -15.61 9.06 3.82
N LEU A 319 -16.34 7.97 3.55
CA LEU A 319 -17.25 7.33 4.50
C LEU A 319 -16.51 6.82 5.74
N THR A 320 -15.33 6.20 5.59
CA THR A 320 -14.56 5.67 6.73
C THR A 320 -14.02 6.76 7.66
N LEU A 321 -13.89 7.99 7.15
CA LEU A 321 -13.45 9.16 7.91
C LEU A 321 -14.58 9.79 8.74
N ASP A 322 -15.82 9.31 8.60
CA ASP A 322 -17.00 9.81 9.32
C ASP A 322 -17.18 11.34 9.20
N VAL A 323 -17.00 11.85 7.98
CA VAL A 323 -17.07 13.29 7.67
C VAL A 323 -18.49 13.82 7.92
N ARG A 324 -18.60 14.84 8.77
CA ARG A 324 -19.86 15.50 9.17
C ARG A 324 -19.67 17.00 9.38
N GLU A 325 -20.73 17.77 9.19
CA GLU A 325 -20.75 19.20 9.55
C GLU A 325 -20.42 19.38 11.04
N VAL A 326 -19.78 20.49 11.38
CA VAL A 326 -19.48 20.86 12.76
C VAL A 326 -20.40 21.99 13.20
N THR A 327 -20.84 21.97 14.46
CA THR A 327 -21.74 23.01 14.99
C THR A 327 -20.96 24.25 15.43
N GLY A 328 -21.44 25.44 15.10
CA GLY A 328 -20.86 26.71 15.53
C GLY A 328 -20.25 27.48 14.35
N PRO A 329 -19.44 28.52 14.58
CA PRO A 329 -18.92 29.39 13.52
C PRO A 329 -17.76 28.77 12.70
N GLN A 330 -17.40 27.52 12.99
CA GLN A 330 -16.29 26.81 12.35
C GLN A 330 -16.85 25.91 11.25
N ASN A 331 -16.08 25.67 10.20
CA ASN A 331 -16.45 24.75 9.12
C ASN A 331 -15.62 23.48 9.20
N ASN A 332 -16.19 22.33 8.83
CA ASN A 332 -15.41 21.12 8.60
C ASN A 332 -14.50 21.31 7.37
N SER A 333 -13.18 21.21 7.56
CA SER A 333 -12.18 21.43 6.50
C SER A 333 -12.32 20.46 5.32
N ARG A 334 -12.84 19.24 5.53
CA ARG A 334 -13.13 18.29 4.44
C ARG A 334 -14.33 18.74 3.60
N ILE A 335 -15.36 19.32 4.23
CA ILE A 335 -16.53 19.83 3.49
C ILE A 335 -16.17 21.09 2.71
N VAL A 336 -15.34 21.96 3.29
CA VAL A 336 -14.77 23.12 2.58
C VAL A 336 -13.94 22.66 1.37
N LEU A 337 -13.14 21.60 1.53
CA LEU A 337 -12.40 20.99 0.43
C LEU A 337 -13.34 20.49 -0.68
N TYR A 338 -14.45 19.84 -0.36
CA TYR A 338 -15.43 19.42 -1.38
C TYR A 338 -15.97 20.62 -2.19
N HIS A 339 -16.25 21.74 -1.53
CA HIS A 339 -16.70 22.95 -2.23
C HIS A 339 -15.67 23.53 -3.20
N SER A 340 -14.38 23.31 -2.96
CA SER A 340 -13.30 23.78 -3.85
C SER A 340 -13.33 23.12 -5.24
N SER A 341 -13.97 21.95 -5.35
CA SER A 341 -14.24 21.22 -6.60
C SER A 341 -15.48 21.73 -7.36
N THR A 342 -15.92 22.96 -7.09
CA THR A 342 -17.05 23.58 -7.79
C THR A 342 -16.79 25.05 -8.06
N SER A 343 -17.35 25.56 -9.15
CA SER A 343 -17.27 26.98 -9.52
C SER A 343 -17.74 27.87 -8.36
N GLY A 344 -16.89 28.82 -7.98
CA GLY A 344 -17.08 29.68 -6.80
C GLY A 344 -16.43 29.17 -5.50
N GLY A 345 -15.89 27.94 -5.47
CA GLY A 345 -14.80 27.42 -4.63
C GLY A 345 -14.95 27.39 -3.10
N ALA A 346 -15.39 28.49 -2.47
CA ALA A 346 -15.54 28.59 -1.02
C ALA A 346 -17.02 28.68 -0.65
N ALA A 347 -17.46 27.85 0.27
CA ALA A 347 -18.75 27.96 0.95
C ALA A 347 -18.62 27.33 2.35
N PRO A 348 -19.41 27.81 3.32
CA PRO A 348 -19.43 27.23 4.66
C PRO A 348 -20.12 25.85 4.63
N ASP A 349 -19.86 25.00 5.62
CA ASP A 349 -20.28 23.58 5.59
C ASP A 349 -21.80 23.38 5.74
N GLU A 350 -22.55 24.41 6.10
CA GLU A 350 -24.02 24.43 6.07
C GLU A 350 -24.59 24.63 4.65
N THR A 351 -23.74 24.97 3.67
CA THR A 351 -24.16 25.06 2.26
C THR A 351 -24.35 23.66 1.70
N ALA A 352 -25.43 23.42 0.95
CA ALA A 352 -25.70 22.10 0.39
C ALA A 352 -24.51 21.54 -0.43
N TRP A 353 -23.82 20.53 0.12
CA TRP A 353 -22.55 20.01 -0.39
C TRP A 353 -22.63 18.61 -1.04
N CYS A 354 -23.83 18.05 -1.26
CA CYS A 354 -23.96 16.73 -1.93
C CYS A 354 -23.33 16.70 -3.34
N SER A 355 -23.54 17.74 -4.15
CA SER A 355 -22.90 17.84 -5.48
C SER A 355 -21.41 18.17 -5.40
N SER A 356 -20.99 18.98 -4.42
CA SER A 356 -19.58 19.26 -4.17
C SER A 356 -18.81 18.00 -3.79
N PHE A 357 -19.39 17.14 -2.95
CA PHE A 357 -18.82 15.85 -2.59
C PHE A 357 -18.64 14.94 -3.81
N VAL A 358 -19.66 14.83 -4.67
CA VAL A 358 -19.58 14.00 -5.88
C VAL A 358 -18.57 14.59 -6.87
N ASN A 359 -18.52 15.91 -7.05
CA ASN A 359 -17.49 16.57 -7.88
C ASN A 359 -16.09 16.25 -7.36
N TYR A 360 -15.85 16.42 -6.05
CA TYR A 360 -14.58 16.05 -5.44
C TYR A 360 -14.21 14.59 -5.71
N CYS A 361 -15.13 13.64 -5.49
CA CYS A 361 -14.85 12.22 -5.75
C CYS A 361 -14.53 11.94 -7.22
N VAL A 362 -15.25 12.58 -8.15
CA VAL A 362 -15.06 12.45 -9.60
C VAL A 362 -13.73 13.09 -10.04
N GLU A 363 -13.39 14.26 -9.51
CA GLU A 363 -12.12 14.94 -9.79
C GLU A 363 -10.91 14.21 -9.22
N GLN A 364 -10.99 13.70 -7.98
CA GLN A 364 -9.95 12.85 -7.39
C GLN A 364 -9.79 11.52 -8.16
N ALA A 365 -10.82 11.11 -8.91
CA ALA A 365 -10.75 9.98 -9.82
C ALA A 365 -10.14 10.33 -11.20
N GLY A 366 -9.72 11.57 -11.41
CA GLY A 366 -9.18 12.06 -12.68
C GLY A 366 -10.24 12.35 -13.75
N LEU A 367 -11.52 12.37 -13.38
CA LEU A 367 -12.62 12.67 -14.28
C LEU A 367 -13.06 14.13 -14.13
N LYS A 368 -13.66 14.68 -15.19
CA LYS A 368 -14.24 16.01 -15.14
C LYS A 368 -15.64 15.95 -14.53
N GLY A 369 -15.82 16.59 -13.37
CA GLY A 369 -17.12 16.80 -12.76
C GLY A 369 -17.99 17.82 -13.51
N THR A 370 -19.14 18.14 -12.92
CA THR A 370 -20.03 19.21 -13.43
C THR A 370 -19.58 20.61 -13.00
N ASP A 371 -18.60 20.71 -12.11
CA ASP A 371 -18.09 21.95 -11.53
C ASP A 371 -19.20 22.80 -10.86
N SER A 372 -20.26 22.14 -10.39
CA SER A 372 -21.48 22.79 -9.90
C SER A 372 -21.93 22.26 -8.55
N LYS A 373 -22.28 23.17 -7.64
CA LYS A 373 -22.96 22.84 -6.36
C LYS A 373 -24.40 22.37 -6.59
N TRP A 374 -24.94 22.54 -7.80
CA TRP A 374 -26.29 22.13 -8.15
C TRP A 374 -26.37 20.63 -8.45
N ALA A 375 -27.01 19.85 -7.57
CA ALA A 375 -27.08 18.40 -7.70
C ALA A 375 -27.75 17.90 -9.00
N ARG A 376 -28.66 18.67 -9.60
CA ARG A 376 -29.26 18.25 -10.88
C ARG A 376 -28.38 18.54 -12.08
N SER A 377 -27.26 19.26 -11.93
CA SER A 377 -26.31 19.49 -13.04
C SER A 377 -25.83 18.18 -13.67
N TRP A 378 -25.71 17.11 -12.89
CA TRP A 378 -25.36 15.77 -13.35
C TRP A 378 -26.42 15.17 -14.30
N HIS A 379 -27.68 15.57 -14.16
CA HIS A 379 -28.77 15.18 -15.07
C HIS A 379 -28.98 16.22 -16.17
N ASP A 380 -29.22 17.48 -15.80
CA ASP A 380 -29.59 18.59 -16.66
C ASP A 380 -28.49 18.90 -17.69
N GLY A 381 -27.22 18.74 -17.28
CA GLY A 381 -26.04 18.90 -18.14
C GLY A 381 -25.67 17.64 -18.93
N GLY A 382 -26.41 16.53 -18.76
CA GLY A 382 -26.15 15.28 -19.46
C GLY A 382 -24.78 14.68 -19.13
N TRP A 383 -24.35 14.71 -17.87
CA TRP A 383 -23.07 14.13 -17.47
C TRP A 383 -23.09 12.61 -17.68
N GLY A 384 -22.08 12.10 -18.40
CA GLY A 384 -21.94 10.67 -18.70
C GLY A 384 -23.08 10.06 -19.53
N GLU A 385 -23.15 8.73 -19.54
CA GLU A 385 -24.22 7.98 -20.18
C GLU A 385 -25.36 7.70 -19.20
N ALA A 386 -26.61 7.71 -19.68
CA ALA A 386 -27.77 7.33 -18.86
C ALA A 386 -27.87 5.79 -18.76
N VAL A 387 -27.79 5.27 -17.55
CA VAL A 387 -27.78 3.82 -17.24
C VAL A 387 -28.85 3.44 -16.21
N THR A 388 -29.95 4.21 -16.13
CA THR A 388 -31.03 4.02 -15.15
C THR A 388 -31.61 2.60 -15.13
N ASP A 389 -31.61 1.93 -16.28
CA ASP A 389 -32.17 0.58 -16.43
C ASP A 389 -31.15 -0.55 -16.16
N ASP A 390 -29.84 -0.24 -16.11
CA ASP A 390 -28.75 -1.18 -15.76
C ASP A 390 -27.74 -0.53 -14.79
N PRO A 391 -28.18 -0.13 -13.57
CA PRO A 391 -27.32 0.54 -12.63
C PRO A 391 -26.35 -0.43 -11.97
N ARG A 392 -25.14 0.06 -11.72
CA ARG A 392 -24.05 -0.68 -11.06
C ARG A 392 -23.52 0.13 -9.87
N PRO A 393 -22.95 -0.54 -8.85
CA PRO A 393 -22.33 0.14 -7.72
C PRO A 393 -21.30 1.19 -8.21
N GLY A 394 -21.49 2.43 -7.78
CA GLY A 394 -20.67 3.58 -8.14
C GLY A 394 -21.18 4.44 -9.29
N ASP A 395 -22.28 4.09 -9.93
CA ASP A 395 -22.95 5.01 -10.84
C ASP A 395 -23.55 6.21 -10.08
N ILE A 396 -23.62 7.38 -10.71
CA ILE A 396 -24.11 8.61 -10.09
C ILE A 396 -25.63 8.66 -10.20
N VAL A 397 -26.31 8.65 -9.07
CA VAL A 397 -27.78 8.71 -9.00
C VAL A 397 -28.23 10.13 -8.72
N VAL A 398 -29.18 10.62 -9.50
CA VAL A 398 -29.66 12.00 -9.44
C VAL A 398 -31.15 12.03 -9.18
N TRP A 399 -31.57 12.77 -8.15
CA TRP A 399 -32.97 13.04 -7.84
C TRP A 399 -33.33 14.50 -8.05
N ARG A 400 -34.58 14.72 -8.46
CA ARG A 400 -35.31 15.95 -8.17
C ARG A 400 -35.85 15.86 -6.75
N ARG A 401 -35.67 16.91 -5.97
CA ARG A 401 -36.12 17.01 -4.58
C ARG A 401 -36.98 18.25 -4.41
N GLN A 402 -38.24 18.08 -4.02
CA GLN A 402 -39.20 19.18 -3.86
C GLN A 402 -39.65 19.30 -2.40
N SER A 403 -39.69 20.54 -1.91
CA SER A 403 -40.25 20.90 -0.61
C SER A 403 -41.29 22.02 -0.78
N ALA A 404 -41.97 22.40 0.30
CA ALA A 404 -42.82 23.59 0.32
C ALA A 404 -42.04 24.90 0.04
N SER A 405 -40.73 24.89 0.28
CA SER A 405 -39.83 26.04 0.09
C SER A 405 -39.15 26.09 -1.27
N GLY A 406 -39.35 25.10 -2.15
CA GLY A 406 -38.84 25.17 -3.52
C GLY A 406 -38.46 23.82 -4.13
N ASP A 407 -37.91 23.91 -5.34
CA ASP A 407 -37.40 22.79 -6.13
C ASP A 407 -35.88 22.69 -6.00
N GLY A 408 -35.36 21.47 -5.94
CA GLY A 408 -33.97 21.17 -5.64
C GLY A 408 -33.53 19.84 -6.25
N GLY A 409 -32.34 19.40 -5.85
CA GLY A 409 -31.82 18.09 -6.23
C GLY A 409 -31.08 17.40 -5.10
N HIS A 410 -30.77 16.12 -5.34
CA HIS A 410 -29.83 15.35 -4.53
C HIS A 410 -29.05 14.42 -5.46
N VAL A 411 -27.80 14.15 -5.11
CA VAL A 411 -26.89 13.31 -5.89
C VAL A 411 -25.99 12.50 -4.96
N GLY A 412 -25.65 11.29 -5.39
CA GLY A 412 -24.75 10.37 -4.68
C GLY A 412 -24.41 9.17 -5.56
N PHE A 413 -23.67 8.23 -5.01
CA PHE A 413 -23.26 7.00 -5.68
C PHE A 413 -24.22 5.86 -5.38
N PHE A 414 -24.66 5.16 -6.43
CA PHE A 414 -25.48 3.95 -6.35
C PHE A 414 -24.72 2.88 -5.57
N VAL A 415 -25.35 2.28 -4.56
CA VAL A 415 -24.80 1.12 -3.85
C VAL A 415 -25.50 -0.14 -4.34
N GLU A 416 -26.83 -0.15 -4.23
CA GLU A 416 -27.70 -1.25 -4.65
C GLU A 416 -29.16 -0.78 -4.79
N LYS A 417 -29.98 -1.57 -5.48
CA LYS A 417 -31.42 -1.39 -5.53
C LYS A 417 -32.08 -2.34 -4.53
N ILE A 418 -32.95 -1.82 -3.67
CA ILE A 418 -33.67 -2.59 -2.65
C ILE A 418 -35.13 -2.69 -3.08
N GLY A 419 -35.51 -3.86 -3.63
CA GLY A 419 -36.84 -4.05 -4.21
C GLY A 419 -37.07 -3.19 -5.46
N SER A 420 -38.33 -2.84 -5.74
CA SER A 420 -38.71 -2.06 -6.93
C SER A 420 -38.48 -0.56 -6.76
N ASP A 421 -38.67 -0.03 -5.55
CA ASP A 421 -38.94 1.40 -5.34
C ASP A 421 -37.92 2.11 -4.45
N THR A 422 -36.86 1.43 -4.00
CA THR A 422 -35.84 1.99 -3.11
C THR A 422 -34.44 1.79 -3.68
N ILE A 423 -33.59 2.81 -3.57
CA ILE A 423 -32.18 2.80 -3.96
C ILE A 423 -31.33 3.15 -2.73
N ARG A 424 -30.32 2.34 -2.45
CA ARG A 424 -29.32 2.62 -1.42
C ARG A 424 -28.18 3.43 -2.02
N VAL A 425 -27.78 4.48 -1.31
CA VAL A 425 -26.90 5.54 -1.83
C VAL A 425 -25.82 5.90 -0.84
N LEU A 426 -24.58 5.94 -1.33
CA LEU A 426 -23.46 6.58 -0.65
C LEU A 426 -23.36 8.03 -1.12
N GLY A 427 -23.58 8.98 -0.22
CA GLY A 427 -23.62 10.39 -0.58
C GLY A 427 -23.19 11.31 0.54
N GLY A 428 -22.75 12.50 0.16
CA GLY A 428 -22.48 13.62 1.04
C GLY A 428 -23.76 14.39 1.38
N ASN A 429 -23.72 15.15 2.48
CA ASN A 429 -24.84 15.89 3.04
C ASN A 429 -26.12 15.06 3.23
N GLN A 430 -25.95 13.81 3.67
CA GLN A 430 -27.06 12.95 4.05
C GLN A 430 -27.16 12.97 5.58
N SER A 431 -28.12 13.74 6.11
CA SER A 431 -28.13 14.08 7.55
C SER A 431 -26.83 14.76 8.00
N ASN A 432 -26.35 15.72 7.20
CA ASN A 432 -25.17 16.54 7.47
C ASN A 432 -23.86 15.74 7.59
N ARG A 433 -23.79 14.58 6.90
CA ARG A 433 -22.60 13.71 6.87
C ARG A 433 -22.46 12.92 5.57
N VAL A 434 -21.27 12.39 5.33
CA VAL A 434 -21.05 11.30 4.39
C VAL A 434 -21.56 10.02 5.04
N ARG A 435 -22.55 9.37 4.43
CA ARG A 435 -23.12 8.12 4.94
C ARG A 435 -23.76 7.33 3.81
N ILE A 436 -24.19 6.11 4.14
CA ILE A 436 -25.13 5.36 3.32
C ILE A 436 -26.56 5.64 3.80
N SER A 437 -27.49 5.89 2.87
CA SER A 437 -28.91 6.11 3.14
C SER A 437 -29.78 5.55 2.00
N ASP A 438 -31.03 5.24 2.31
CA ASP A 438 -31.98 4.69 1.35
C ASP A 438 -32.94 5.79 0.86
N TYR A 439 -33.12 5.91 -0.46
CA TYR A 439 -33.97 6.91 -1.13
C TYR A 439 -35.03 6.23 -2.00
N PRO A 440 -36.26 6.77 -2.06
CA PRO A 440 -37.28 6.23 -2.95
C PRO A 440 -36.99 6.60 -4.42
N VAL A 441 -37.31 5.71 -5.35
CA VAL A 441 -37.38 6.01 -6.80
C VAL A 441 -38.40 7.13 -7.03
N LYS A 442 -39.53 7.08 -6.34
CA LYS A 442 -40.52 8.17 -6.27
C LYS A 442 -41.29 8.08 -4.96
N GLY A 443 -41.26 9.14 -4.15
CA GLY A 443 -41.93 9.11 -2.86
C GLY A 443 -41.54 10.27 -1.95
N THR A 444 -41.95 10.20 -0.69
CA THR A 444 -41.62 11.20 0.33
C THR A 444 -40.62 10.63 1.32
N LEU A 445 -39.52 11.35 1.55
CA LEU A 445 -38.51 11.03 2.56
C LEU A 445 -38.21 12.29 3.36
N ALA A 446 -38.29 12.21 4.69
CA ALA A 446 -38.05 13.33 5.61
C ALA A 446 -38.81 14.62 5.24
N GLY A 447 -40.07 14.49 4.80
CA GLY A 447 -40.94 15.62 4.43
C GLY A 447 -40.66 16.23 3.05
N MET A 448 -39.72 15.69 2.27
CA MET A 448 -39.43 16.14 0.91
C MET A 448 -39.86 15.09 -0.11
N LYS A 449 -40.42 15.54 -1.24
CA LYS A 449 -40.79 14.66 -2.37
C LYS A 449 -39.56 14.43 -3.24
N TYR A 450 -39.20 13.17 -3.44
CA TYR A 450 -38.12 12.74 -4.30
C TYR A 450 -38.69 12.08 -5.56
N THR A 451 -38.06 12.37 -6.70
CA THR A 451 -38.30 11.66 -7.96
C THR A 451 -36.95 11.43 -8.61
N LEU A 452 -36.60 10.16 -8.83
CA LEU A 452 -35.40 9.75 -9.54
C LEU A 452 -35.45 10.35 -10.96
N LEU A 453 -34.40 11.07 -11.33
CA LEU A 453 -34.27 11.66 -12.67
C LEU A 453 -33.47 10.74 -13.59
N SER A 454 -32.31 10.26 -13.11
CA SER A 454 -31.44 9.38 -13.88
C SER A 454 -30.37 8.74 -13.00
N ILE A 455 -29.83 7.62 -13.46
CA ILE A 455 -28.53 7.08 -13.02
C ILE A 455 -27.53 7.27 -14.17
N ARG A 456 -26.33 7.75 -13.86
CA ARG A 456 -25.32 8.18 -14.83
C ARG A 456 -24.00 7.45 -14.62
N ARG A 457 -23.32 7.09 -15.71
CA ARG A 457 -22.01 6.42 -15.70
C ARG A 457 -20.99 7.18 -16.52
#